data_AF-A0A8H3L0L4-F1
#
_entry.id   AF-A0A8H3L0L4-F1
#
_cell.length_a   1.000
_cell.length_b   1.000
_cell.length_c   1.000
_cell.angle_alpha   90.00
_cell.angle_beta   90.00
_cell.angle_gamma   90.00
#
_symmetry.space_group_name_H-M   'P 1'
#
loop_
_entity.id
_entity.type
_entity.pdbx_description
1 polymer ?
#
loop_
_entity_poly.entity_id
_entity_poly.type
_entity_poly.pdbx_seq_one_letter_code
_entity_poly.pdbx_strand_id
1 'polypeptide(L)'
;MERLKKIHNFSIPSTIHILSEEWIHLQFCSTNATITRAIYHTSRFNVKFKVQKFCIQYCQWTCLISADDKHKIPIREEVAVFTGVQNQYSLIAQDSILATTDHDFTKLFLTPSVIFFILIPNDILESFYNGQVFVSYKNTVFELSSAIRHLAEFLNALNIQYEHQILPPILCLYTDGGSDHRCNYGSVQIALICLFICEDFDLLIAVCTAPNHS
;
A
#
# COMPACT_ATOMS: atom_id res chain seq x y z
N MET A 1 -10.51 -19.17 11.21
CA MET A 1 -11.88 -19.14 11.79
C MET A 1 -11.95 -19.72 13.20
N GLU A 2 -11.37 -20.89 13.49
CA GLU A 2 -11.26 -21.37 14.89
C GLU A 2 -10.36 -20.50 15.76
N ARG A 3 -9.26 -19.94 15.22
CA ARG A 3 -8.37 -19.02 15.98
C ARG A 3 -9.06 -17.72 16.37
N LEU A 4 -9.62 -16.94 15.43
CA LEU A 4 -10.41 -15.74 15.76
C LEU A 4 -11.53 -16.01 16.78
N LYS A 5 -12.26 -17.12 16.64
CA LYS A 5 -13.30 -17.53 17.60
C LYS A 5 -12.72 -17.94 18.97
N LYS A 6 -11.59 -18.66 19.00
CA LYS A 6 -10.89 -19.07 20.23
C LYS A 6 -10.22 -17.90 20.96
N ILE A 7 -9.69 -16.93 20.23
CA ILE A 7 -8.91 -15.82 20.79
C ILE A 7 -9.84 -14.70 21.27
N HIS A 8 -10.92 -14.40 20.54
CA HIS A 8 -11.78 -13.26 20.84
C HIS A 8 -13.17 -13.61 21.40
N ASN A 9 -13.51 -14.89 21.60
CA ASN A 9 -14.81 -15.35 22.13
C ASN A 9 -16.07 -14.84 21.37
N PHE A 10 -15.91 -14.22 20.20
CA PHE A 10 -17.00 -13.73 19.38
C PHE A 10 -17.19 -14.59 18.13
N SER A 11 -18.43 -15.02 17.90
CA SER A 11 -18.82 -15.57 16.61
C SER A 11 -18.83 -14.45 15.57
N ILE A 12 -18.02 -14.59 14.52
CA ILE A 12 -18.15 -13.77 13.31
C ILE A 12 -19.63 -13.80 12.87
N PRO A 13 -20.26 -12.66 12.51
CA PRO A 13 -21.66 -12.61 12.13
C PRO A 13 -21.99 -13.60 11.00
N SER A 14 -23.05 -14.38 11.16
CA SER A 14 -23.48 -15.44 10.22
C SER A 14 -23.92 -14.92 8.84
N THR A 15 -24.05 -13.61 8.69
CA THR A 15 -24.46 -12.93 7.45
C THR A 15 -23.35 -12.83 6.40
N ILE A 16 -22.12 -13.26 6.72
CA ILE A 16 -21.00 -13.22 5.79
C ILE A 16 -20.77 -14.62 5.25
N HIS A 17 -21.14 -14.82 3.98
CA HIS A 17 -20.73 -15.98 3.22
C HIS A 17 -19.22 -15.89 2.92
N ILE A 18 -18.41 -16.43 3.83
CA ILE A 18 -16.99 -16.67 3.60
C ILE A 18 -16.87 -17.90 2.68
N LEU A 19 -16.09 -17.78 1.61
CA LEU A 19 -16.16 -18.69 0.46
C LEU A 19 -15.45 -20.06 0.62
N SER A 20 -14.78 -20.38 1.74
CA SER A 20 -14.14 -21.70 1.94
C SER A 20 -13.60 -21.93 3.37
N GLU A 21 -13.53 -23.19 3.81
CA GLU A 21 -12.87 -23.67 5.05
C GLU A 21 -11.37 -23.99 4.87
N GLU A 22 -10.80 -23.73 3.69
CA GLU A 22 -9.38 -23.97 3.42
C GLU A 22 -8.50 -22.82 3.93
N TRP A 23 -7.33 -23.17 4.50
CA TRP A 23 -6.47 -22.28 5.27
C TRP A 23 -5.83 -21.13 4.47
N ILE A 24 -5.88 -21.19 3.13
CA ILE A 24 -5.40 -20.12 2.25
C ILE A 24 -6.30 -20.06 0.99
N HIS A 25 -7.37 -19.27 1.03
CA HIS A 25 -8.19 -18.99 -0.15
C HIS A 25 -7.63 -17.77 -0.90
N LEU A 26 -6.75 -18.01 -1.88
CA LEU A 26 -6.20 -16.96 -2.75
C LEU A 26 -7.21 -16.59 -3.84
N GLN A 27 -8.07 -15.61 -3.56
CA GLN A 27 -8.98 -15.07 -4.57
C GLN A 27 -8.35 -13.92 -5.35
N PHE A 28 -7.65 -14.24 -6.42
CA PHE A 28 -7.27 -13.25 -7.42
C PHE A 28 -8.45 -13.06 -8.38
N CYS A 29 -9.04 -11.86 -8.44
CA CYS A 29 -10.09 -11.57 -9.40
C CYS A 29 -9.60 -11.87 -10.83
N SER A 30 -10.06 -12.99 -11.40
CA SER A 30 -9.72 -13.34 -12.77
C SER A 30 -10.31 -12.32 -13.76
N THR A 31 -9.57 -12.04 -14.83
CA THR A 31 -9.99 -11.22 -15.96
C THR A 31 -11.00 -11.97 -16.82
N ASN A 32 -12.17 -12.32 -16.28
CA ASN A 32 -13.24 -12.86 -17.10
C ASN A 32 -13.82 -11.71 -17.93
N ALA A 33 -13.68 -11.77 -19.26
CA ALA A 33 -14.17 -10.74 -20.20
C ALA A 33 -15.67 -10.43 -20.01
N THR A 34 -16.43 -11.38 -19.48
CA THR A 34 -17.85 -11.22 -19.14
C THR A 34 -18.06 -10.32 -17.91
N ILE A 35 -17.19 -10.45 -16.89
CA ILE A 35 -17.15 -9.58 -15.71
C ILE A 35 -16.66 -8.18 -16.13
N THR A 36 -15.66 -8.09 -16.99
CA THR A 36 -15.16 -6.83 -17.54
C THR A 36 -16.25 -6.06 -18.29
N ARG A 37 -17.02 -6.71 -19.18
CA ARG A 37 -18.18 -6.08 -19.85
C ARG A 37 -19.28 -5.68 -18.87
N ALA A 38 -19.56 -6.50 -17.85
CA ALA A 38 -20.54 -6.14 -16.82
C ALA A 38 -20.10 -4.92 -15.98
N ILE A 39 -18.80 -4.80 -15.66
CA ILE A 39 -18.20 -3.65 -14.97
C ILE A 39 -18.33 -2.36 -15.81
N TYR A 40 -18.07 -2.42 -17.11
CA TYR A 40 -18.25 -1.28 -18.01
C TYR A 40 -19.72 -0.85 -18.16
N HIS A 41 -20.68 -1.79 -18.04
CA HIS A 41 -22.10 -1.48 -18.20
C HIS A 41 -22.81 -1.03 -16.91
N THR A 42 -22.30 -1.31 -15.71
CA THR A 42 -23.02 -0.98 -14.44
C THR A 42 -22.36 0.07 -13.54
N SER A 43 -21.10 0.46 -13.80
CA SER A 43 -20.36 1.49 -13.04
C SER A 43 -20.43 1.34 -11.49
N ARG A 44 -20.55 0.12 -10.98
CA ARG A 44 -20.85 -0.15 -9.54
C ARG A 44 -20.12 -1.34 -8.92
N PHE A 45 -18.86 -1.57 -9.26
CA PHE A 45 -18.01 -2.43 -8.42
C PHE A 45 -16.92 -1.61 -7.75
N ASN A 46 -17.32 -0.82 -6.77
CA ASN A 46 -16.38 0.00 -6.02
C ASN A 46 -15.73 -0.86 -4.91
N VAL A 47 -14.64 -1.53 -5.28
CA VAL A 47 -13.84 -2.39 -4.39
C VAL A 47 -13.39 -1.62 -3.15
N LYS A 48 -13.02 -0.34 -3.31
CA LYS A 48 -12.67 0.57 -2.21
C LYS A 48 -13.81 0.66 -1.18
N PHE A 49 -15.05 0.95 -1.60
CA PHE A 49 -16.19 1.01 -0.68
C PHE A 49 -16.46 -0.32 0.05
N LYS A 50 -16.25 -1.48 -0.61
CA LYS A 50 -16.43 -2.78 0.05
C LYS A 50 -15.38 -3.03 1.13
N VAL A 51 -14.11 -2.75 0.82
CA VAL A 51 -13.02 -2.87 1.80
C VAL A 51 -13.22 -1.90 2.95
N GLN A 52 -13.60 -0.65 2.68
CA GLN A 52 -13.90 0.33 3.73
C GLN A 52 -15.04 -0.13 4.64
N LYS A 53 -16.16 -0.62 4.08
CA LYS A 53 -17.25 -1.18 4.89
C LYS A 53 -16.82 -2.38 5.72
N PHE A 54 -16.01 -3.28 5.14
CA PHE A 54 -15.44 -4.40 5.86
C PHE A 54 -14.56 -3.91 7.03
N CYS A 55 -13.69 -2.94 6.79
CA CYS A 55 -12.83 -2.36 7.81
C CYS A 55 -13.63 -1.71 8.94
N ILE A 56 -14.71 -0.99 8.63
CA ILE A 56 -15.61 -0.41 9.66
C ILE A 56 -16.25 -1.53 10.49
N GLN A 57 -16.78 -2.56 9.83
CA GLN A 57 -17.44 -3.67 10.52
C GLN A 57 -16.51 -4.44 11.47
N TYR A 58 -15.23 -4.51 11.14
CA TYR A 58 -14.21 -5.24 11.89
C TYR A 58 -13.13 -4.32 12.46
N CYS A 59 -13.46 -3.05 12.74
CA CYS A 59 -12.48 -2.02 13.07
C CYS A 59 -11.59 -2.37 14.27
N GLN A 60 -12.13 -3.13 15.23
CA GLN A 60 -11.39 -3.59 16.42
C GLN A 60 -10.27 -4.59 16.11
N TRP A 61 -10.34 -5.29 14.98
CA TRP A 61 -9.38 -6.33 14.60
C TRP A 61 -8.65 -6.03 13.29
N THR A 62 -8.91 -4.87 12.68
CA THR A 62 -8.41 -4.54 11.35
C THR A 62 -7.41 -3.39 11.42
N CYS A 63 -6.25 -3.60 10.81
CA CYS A 63 -5.33 -2.56 10.43
C CYS A 63 -5.57 -2.20 8.95
N LEU A 64 -5.84 -0.93 8.65
CA LEU A 64 -6.00 -0.43 7.28
C LEU A 64 -4.81 0.46 6.92
N ILE A 65 -4.06 0.07 5.88
CA ILE A 65 -2.91 0.80 5.37
C ILE A 65 -3.18 1.25 3.95
N SER A 66 -2.91 2.52 3.66
CA SER A 66 -2.77 3.01 2.29
C SER A 66 -1.30 3.29 2.00
N ALA A 67 -0.80 2.91 0.83
CA ALA A 67 0.58 3.18 0.44
C ALA A 67 0.67 3.80 -0.96
N ASP A 68 1.62 4.70 -1.11
CA ASP A 68 1.91 5.40 -2.37
C ASP A 68 3.42 5.67 -2.50
N ASP A 69 3.97 5.37 -3.68
CA ASP A 69 5.33 5.75 -4.05
C ASP A 69 5.25 7.00 -4.92
N LYS A 70 5.85 8.11 -4.48
CA LYS A 70 5.73 9.39 -5.18
C LYS A 70 6.93 9.66 -6.11
N HIS A 71 6.86 10.78 -6.82
CA HIS A 71 7.88 11.27 -7.75
C HIS A 71 9.30 11.20 -7.17
N LYS A 72 10.22 10.65 -7.98
CA LYS A 72 11.67 10.67 -7.73
C LYS A 72 12.21 12.09 -7.62
N ILE A 73 12.92 12.39 -6.55
CA ILE A 73 13.59 13.67 -6.32
C ILE A 73 15.05 13.52 -6.74
N PRO A 74 15.54 14.25 -7.76
CA PRO A 74 16.94 14.23 -8.16
C PRO A 74 17.83 14.82 -7.05
N ILE A 75 18.91 14.11 -6.68
CA ILE A 75 20.02 14.66 -5.88
C ILE A 75 21.15 14.99 -6.84
N ARG A 76 21.63 16.24 -6.79
CA ARG A 76 22.68 16.74 -7.68
C ARG A 76 23.97 16.97 -6.91
N GLU A 77 25.08 16.62 -7.56
CA GLU A 77 26.43 16.77 -7.03
C GLU A 77 27.03 18.07 -7.60
N GLU A 78 27.55 18.93 -6.70
CA GLU A 78 28.36 20.16 -6.90
C GLU A 78 27.87 21.27 -7.85
N VAL A 79 26.96 21.01 -8.78
CA VAL A 79 26.50 21.96 -9.79
C VAL A 79 24.98 21.86 -9.95
N ALA A 80 24.30 22.91 -9.51
CA ALA A 80 22.86 23.04 -9.66
C ALA A 80 22.49 23.48 -11.10
N VAL A 81 22.12 22.53 -11.95
CA VAL A 81 21.81 22.79 -13.38
C VAL A 81 20.36 23.22 -13.60
N PHE A 82 20.06 24.51 -13.73
CA PHE A 82 18.70 24.93 -14.11
C PHE A 82 18.58 25.00 -15.64
N THR A 83 18.19 23.91 -16.30
CA THR A 83 17.66 24.03 -17.66
C THR A 83 16.21 24.49 -17.53
N GLY A 84 15.91 25.75 -17.87
CA GLY A 84 14.57 26.35 -17.83
C GLY A 84 13.51 25.69 -18.73
N VAL A 85 13.73 24.44 -19.14
CA VAL A 85 12.87 23.60 -19.98
C VAL A 85 12.01 22.66 -19.11
N GLN A 86 12.45 22.31 -17.89
CA GLN A 86 11.64 21.59 -16.90
C GLN A 86 11.92 22.12 -15.49
N ASN A 87 10.90 22.67 -14.81
CA ASN A 87 10.98 23.05 -13.40
C ASN A 87 11.01 21.79 -12.52
N GLN A 88 12.15 21.11 -12.45
CA GLN A 88 12.36 20.01 -11.51
C GLN A 88 13.13 20.51 -10.28
N TYR A 89 12.50 20.40 -9.11
CA TYR A 89 13.18 20.67 -7.83
C TYR A 89 14.21 19.58 -7.56
N SER A 90 15.45 19.97 -7.24
CA SER A 90 16.54 19.04 -6.92
C SER A 90 17.16 19.37 -5.56
N LEU A 91 17.63 18.35 -4.84
CA LEU A 91 18.39 18.52 -3.61
C LEU A 91 19.85 18.80 -3.96
N ILE A 92 20.39 19.86 -3.37
CA ILE A 92 21.71 20.43 -3.67
C ILE A 92 22.39 20.76 -2.34
N ALA A 93 23.71 20.58 -2.25
CA ALA A 93 24.49 20.94 -1.06
C ALA A 93 24.47 22.47 -0.83
N GLN A 94 24.40 22.87 0.44
CA GLN A 94 24.21 24.27 0.84
C GLN A 94 25.29 25.24 0.33
N ASP A 95 26.50 24.72 0.08
CA ASP A 95 27.66 25.52 -0.38
C ASP A 95 28.01 25.30 -1.87
N SER A 96 27.13 24.69 -2.65
CA SER A 96 27.40 24.43 -4.06
C SER A 96 27.26 25.68 -4.93
N ILE A 97 28.07 25.76 -5.99
CA ILE A 97 28.01 26.84 -6.97
C ILE A 97 26.98 26.45 -8.05
N LEU A 98 25.97 27.29 -8.25
CA LEU A 98 25.05 27.16 -9.39
C LEU A 98 25.84 27.36 -10.69
N ALA A 99 26.02 26.31 -11.48
CA ALA A 99 26.55 26.42 -12.84
C ALA A 99 25.59 25.78 -13.86
N THR A 100 25.39 26.47 -14.96
CA THR A 100 24.59 26.00 -16.09
C THR A 100 25.41 25.00 -16.91
N THR A 101 24.95 23.75 -16.98
CA THR A 101 25.41 22.78 -17.96
C THR A 101 24.27 22.48 -18.93
N ASP A 102 24.60 22.11 -20.16
CA ASP A 102 23.66 21.82 -21.26
C ASP A 102 23.07 20.41 -21.19
N HIS A 103 23.45 19.61 -20.18
CA HIS A 103 22.99 18.26 -19.97
C HIS A 103 22.56 18.03 -18.51
N ASP A 104 21.38 17.45 -18.31
CA ASP A 104 20.87 17.07 -16.98
C ASP A 104 21.63 15.87 -16.41
N PHE A 105 22.79 16.11 -15.80
CA PHE A 105 23.49 15.09 -15.02
C PHE A 105 22.81 14.91 -13.66
N THR A 106 21.98 13.87 -13.53
CA THR A 106 21.48 13.42 -12.22
C THR A 106 22.03 12.02 -11.94
N LYS A 107 22.94 11.93 -10.97
CA LYS A 107 23.61 10.67 -10.61
C LYS A 107 22.80 9.86 -9.60
N LEU A 108 21.97 10.50 -8.78
CA LEU A 108 21.22 9.88 -7.69
C LEU A 108 19.78 10.40 -7.66
N PHE A 109 18.83 9.52 -7.36
CA PHE A 109 17.43 9.87 -7.16
C PHE A 109 16.93 9.29 -5.86
N LEU A 110 16.23 10.13 -5.11
CA LEU A 110 15.65 9.81 -3.82
C LEU A 110 14.13 9.75 -3.98
N THR A 111 13.54 8.59 -3.71
CA THR A 111 12.10 8.35 -3.86
C THR A 111 11.47 8.28 -2.48
N PRO A 112 10.54 9.18 -2.15
CA PRO A 112 9.73 9.04 -0.96
C PRO A 112 8.69 7.93 -1.19
N SER A 113 8.57 7.04 -0.21
CA SER A 113 7.46 6.10 -0.10
C SER A 113 6.67 6.43 1.16
N VAL A 114 5.36 6.46 1.00
CA VAL A 114 4.43 6.90 2.02
C VAL A 114 3.58 5.73 2.41
N ILE A 115 3.57 5.41 3.71
CA ILE A 115 2.71 4.40 4.31
C ILE A 115 1.80 5.12 5.29
N PHE A 116 0.50 5.06 5.04
CA PHE A 116 -0.52 5.74 5.82
C PHE A 116 -1.38 4.72 6.57
N PHE A 117 -1.21 4.67 7.88
CA PHE A 117 -2.08 3.91 8.78
C PHE A 117 -3.35 4.71 9.01
N ILE A 118 -4.46 4.21 8.47
CA ILE A 118 -5.75 4.88 8.53
C ILE A 118 -6.41 4.55 9.86
N LEU A 119 -6.77 5.58 10.60
CA LEU A 119 -7.71 5.46 11.70
C LEU A 119 -9.09 5.20 11.11
N ILE A 120 -9.52 3.95 11.18
CA ILE A 120 -10.80 3.52 10.59
C ILE A 120 -11.93 4.27 11.32
N PRO A 121 -12.77 5.04 10.59
CA PRO A 121 -13.91 5.74 11.19
C PRO A 121 -15.01 4.77 11.61
N ASN A 122 -15.99 5.29 12.36
CA ASN A 122 -17.16 4.49 12.77
C ASN A 122 -18.23 4.42 11.67
N ASP A 123 -18.25 5.38 10.75
CA ASP A 123 -19.22 5.45 9.66
C ASP A 123 -18.53 5.62 8.29
N ILE A 124 -19.18 5.15 7.24
CA ILE A 124 -18.66 5.20 5.86
C ILE A 124 -18.62 6.62 5.28
N LEU A 125 -19.43 7.53 5.83
CA LEU A 125 -19.50 8.93 5.42
C LEU A 125 -18.39 9.77 6.06
N GLU A 126 -17.73 9.26 7.10
CA GLU A 126 -16.60 9.92 7.74
C GLU A 126 -15.32 9.78 6.90
N SER A 127 -14.33 10.63 7.21
CA SER A 127 -13.08 10.67 6.46
C SER A 127 -12.18 9.49 6.81
N PHE A 128 -11.70 8.80 5.77
CA PHE A 128 -10.60 7.82 5.86
C PHE A 128 -9.21 8.47 5.72
N TYR A 129 -9.14 9.80 5.67
CA TYR A 129 -7.89 10.57 5.62
C TYR A 129 -7.50 11.10 7.00
N ASN A 130 -7.63 10.25 8.02
CA ASN A 130 -7.13 10.52 9.36
C ASN A 130 -6.28 9.33 9.83
N GLY A 131 -5.18 9.57 10.53
CA GLY A 131 -4.28 8.54 11.01
C GLY A 131 -2.81 8.93 10.98
N GLN A 132 -1.92 7.94 10.97
CA GLN A 132 -0.48 8.13 11.10
C GLN A 132 0.24 7.87 9.78
N VAL A 133 1.12 8.79 9.39
CA VAL A 133 1.90 8.70 8.15
C VAL A 133 3.35 8.37 8.47
N PHE A 134 3.88 7.35 7.83
CA PHE A 134 5.30 7.02 7.78
C PHE A 134 5.82 7.37 6.40
N VAL A 135 6.94 8.09 6.37
CA VAL A 135 7.63 8.45 5.13
C VAL A 135 9.02 7.85 5.18
N SER A 136 9.32 6.97 4.23
CA SER A 136 10.67 6.46 4.01
C SER A 136 11.24 7.11 2.76
N TYR A 137 12.55 7.32 2.77
CA TYR A 137 13.29 7.88 1.64
C TYR A 137 14.28 6.82 1.16
N LYS A 138 14.23 6.49 -0.13
CA LYS A 138 15.05 5.41 -0.71
C LYS A 138 15.81 5.88 -1.93
N ASN A 139 17.03 5.40 -2.08
CA ASN A 139 17.84 5.71 -3.25
C ASN A 139 17.57 4.69 -4.36
N THR A 140 16.93 5.13 -5.44
CA THR A 140 16.50 4.20 -6.50
C THR A 140 17.62 3.49 -7.25
N VAL A 141 18.86 3.99 -7.15
CA VAL A 141 20.02 3.38 -7.81
C VAL A 141 20.51 2.15 -7.04
N PHE A 142 20.56 2.24 -5.71
CA PHE A 142 21.05 1.15 -4.85
C PHE A 142 19.92 0.28 -4.31
N GLU A 143 18.73 0.86 -4.20
CA GLU A 143 17.56 0.24 -3.61
C GLU A 143 16.49 0.20 -4.69
N LEU A 144 16.48 -0.88 -5.47
CA LEU A 144 15.53 -1.09 -6.55
C LEU A 144 14.13 -1.44 -6.06
N SER A 145 13.15 -0.87 -6.79
CA SER A 145 11.75 -1.33 -6.93
C SER A 145 11.49 -2.82 -6.70
N SER A 146 10.92 -3.31 -5.59
CA SER A 146 10.42 -4.70 -5.56
C SER A 146 9.29 -4.92 -4.55
N ALA A 147 8.42 -5.88 -4.88
CA ALA A 147 7.30 -6.26 -4.03
C ALA A 147 7.73 -6.75 -2.64
N ILE A 148 8.80 -7.55 -2.54
CA ILE A 148 9.28 -8.07 -1.26
C ILE A 148 9.84 -6.96 -0.36
N ARG A 149 10.50 -5.96 -0.97
CA ARG A 149 11.01 -4.81 -0.23
C ARG A 149 9.88 -3.96 0.30
N HIS A 150 8.88 -3.63 -0.53
CA HIS A 150 7.71 -2.88 -0.07
C HIS A 150 7.01 -3.56 1.10
N LEU A 151 6.99 -4.89 1.10
CA LEU A 151 6.46 -5.65 2.23
C LEU A 151 7.36 -5.63 3.47
N ALA A 152 8.69 -5.64 3.31
CA ALA A 152 9.61 -5.42 4.42
C ALA A 152 9.44 -4.02 5.03
N GLU A 153 9.14 -3.02 4.21
CA GLU A 153 8.82 -1.66 4.66
C GLU A 153 7.49 -1.63 5.43
N PHE A 154 6.44 -2.32 4.94
CA PHE A 154 5.20 -2.48 5.68
C PHE A 154 5.43 -3.19 7.02
N LEU A 155 6.20 -4.27 7.03
CA LEU A 155 6.55 -5.02 8.22
C LEU A 155 7.24 -4.13 9.26
N ASN A 156 8.23 -3.35 8.83
CA ASN A 156 8.92 -2.41 9.70
C ASN A 156 7.97 -1.34 10.25
N ALA A 157 7.08 -0.80 9.41
CA ALA A 157 6.11 0.20 9.84
C ALA A 157 5.08 -0.39 10.81
N LEU A 158 4.64 -1.64 10.61
CA LEU A 158 3.78 -2.37 11.54
C LEU A 158 4.45 -2.56 12.90
N ASN A 159 5.70 -2.98 12.91
CA ASN A 159 6.49 -3.15 14.14
C ASN A 159 6.60 -1.85 14.93
N ILE A 160 6.83 -0.72 14.25
CA ILE A 160 6.90 0.59 14.91
C ILE A 160 5.51 1.02 15.40
N GLN A 161 4.47 0.86 14.58
CA GLN A 161 3.11 1.27 14.92
C GLN A 161 2.56 0.52 16.15
N TYR A 162 2.89 -0.77 16.26
CA TYR A 162 2.35 -1.68 17.27
C TYR A 162 3.42 -2.16 18.27
N GLU A 163 4.56 -1.47 18.42
CA GLU A 163 5.67 -1.87 19.32
C GLU A 163 5.20 -2.14 20.76
N HIS A 164 4.16 -1.44 21.22
CA HIS A 164 3.60 -1.56 22.56
C HIS A 164 2.13 -1.97 22.58
N GLN A 165 1.62 -2.48 21.46
CA GLN A 165 0.21 -2.83 21.29
C GLN A 165 0.08 -4.17 20.59
N ILE A 166 -1.08 -4.80 20.70
CA ILE A 166 -1.34 -6.04 19.98
C ILE A 166 -1.62 -5.69 18.52
N LEU A 167 -0.86 -6.29 17.61
CA LEU A 167 -1.09 -6.18 16.17
C LEU A 167 -2.48 -6.75 15.83
N PRO A 168 -3.34 -6.00 15.11
CA PRO A 168 -4.64 -6.52 14.70
C PRO A 168 -4.48 -7.74 13.77
N PRO A 169 -5.27 -8.81 13.96
CA PRO A 169 -5.11 -10.05 13.20
C PRO A 169 -5.53 -9.94 11.73
N ILE A 170 -6.18 -8.83 11.33
CA ILE A 170 -6.61 -8.58 9.96
C ILE A 170 -5.84 -7.38 9.39
N LEU A 171 -5.18 -7.59 8.25
CA LEU A 171 -4.48 -6.54 7.52
C LEU A 171 -5.16 -6.23 6.19
N CYS A 172 -5.51 -4.96 5.97
CA CYS A 172 -6.02 -4.44 4.72
C CYS A 172 -5.00 -3.49 4.09
N LEU A 173 -4.42 -3.87 2.96
CA LEU A 173 -3.48 -3.07 2.18
C LEU A 173 -4.20 -2.44 0.99
N TYR A 174 -4.08 -1.13 0.86
CA TYR A 174 -4.57 -0.35 -0.27
C TYR A 174 -3.39 0.35 -0.93
N THR A 175 -3.07 -0.02 -2.16
CA THR A 175 -1.87 0.47 -2.84
C THR A 175 -2.20 1.01 -4.22
N ASP A 176 -1.29 1.84 -4.73
CA ASP A 176 -1.38 2.34 -6.09
C ASP A 176 -1.22 1.21 -7.15
N GLY A 177 -1.40 1.57 -8.42
CA GLY A 177 -1.35 0.66 -9.57
C GLY A 177 0.05 0.19 -9.99
N GLY A 178 1.10 0.54 -9.22
CA GLY A 178 2.50 0.25 -9.54
C GLY A 178 2.78 -1.24 -9.72
N SER A 179 3.77 -1.59 -10.55
CA SER A 179 4.08 -3.00 -10.86
C SER A 179 4.35 -3.85 -9.62
N ASP A 180 4.95 -3.27 -8.59
CA ASP A 180 5.32 -3.95 -7.35
C ASP A 180 4.14 -4.16 -6.39
N HIS A 181 2.96 -3.65 -6.76
CA HIS A 181 1.72 -3.75 -5.98
C HIS A 181 0.62 -4.51 -6.73
N ARG A 182 0.86 -4.87 -7.99
CA ARG A 182 -0.10 -5.59 -8.84
C ARG A 182 -0.30 -7.03 -8.35
N CYS A 183 -1.44 -7.29 -7.73
CA CYS A 183 -1.78 -8.57 -7.12
C CYS A 183 -1.91 -9.75 -8.12
N ASN A 184 -1.85 -9.50 -9.43
CA ASN A 184 -1.82 -10.55 -10.46
C ASN A 184 -0.39 -11.04 -10.77
N TYR A 185 0.65 -10.36 -10.27
CA TYR A 185 2.03 -10.77 -10.48
C TYR A 185 2.46 -11.76 -9.40
N GLY A 186 3.04 -12.89 -9.82
CA GLY A 186 3.47 -13.94 -8.89
C GLY A 186 4.47 -13.45 -7.83
N SER A 187 5.35 -12.49 -8.18
CA SER A 187 6.27 -11.88 -7.23
C SER A 187 5.55 -11.14 -6.10
N VAL A 188 4.46 -10.42 -6.42
CA VAL A 188 3.61 -9.72 -5.45
C VAL A 188 2.82 -10.71 -4.61
N GLN A 189 2.28 -11.76 -5.23
CA GLN A 189 1.55 -12.82 -4.54
C GLN A 189 2.43 -13.53 -3.50
N ILE A 190 3.64 -13.93 -3.90
CA ILE A 190 4.61 -14.57 -3.00
C ILE A 190 4.97 -13.62 -1.86
N ALA A 191 5.24 -12.34 -2.16
CA ALA A 191 5.52 -11.37 -1.13
C ALA A 191 4.35 -11.30 -0.12
N LEU A 192 3.11 -11.13 -0.59
CA LEU A 192 1.92 -11.02 0.26
C LEU A 192 1.71 -12.27 1.13
N ILE A 193 1.99 -13.46 0.59
CA ILE A 193 1.97 -14.72 1.35
C ILE A 193 3.07 -14.71 2.42
N CYS A 194 4.27 -14.24 2.10
CA CYS A 194 5.33 -14.11 3.09
C CYS A 194 4.91 -13.18 4.23
N LEU A 195 4.34 -11.99 3.95
CA LEU A 195 3.86 -11.09 5.00
C LEU A 195 2.73 -11.72 5.84
N PHE A 196 1.80 -12.41 5.19
CA PHE A 196 0.72 -13.13 5.87
C PHE A 196 1.27 -14.16 6.88
N ILE A 197 2.27 -14.93 6.48
CA ILE A 197 2.88 -15.96 7.33
C ILE A 197 3.77 -15.34 8.41
N CYS A 198 4.57 -14.32 8.09
CA CYS A 198 5.51 -13.71 9.02
C CYS A 198 4.83 -13.10 10.24
N GLU A 199 3.71 -12.40 10.03
CA GLU A 199 2.95 -11.74 11.11
C GLU A 199 1.76 -12.56 11.60
N ASP A 200 1.63 -13.81 11.13
CA ASP A 200 0.58 -14.76 11.54
C ASP A 200 -0.85 -14.16 11.47
N PHE A 201 -1.12 -13.42 10.38
CA PHE A 201 -2.42 -12.79 10.18
C PHE A 201 -3.51 -13.87 10.01
N ASP A 202 -4.72 -13.59 10.50
CA ASP A 202 -5.89 -14.43 10.22
C ASP A 202 -6.50 -14.10 8.84
N LEU A 203 -6.29 -12.87 8.34
CA LEU A 203 -6.75 -12.44 7.03
C LEU A 203 -5.88 -11.29 6.50
N LEU A 204 -5.42 -11.41 5.25
CA LEU A 204 -4.78 -10.32 4.52
C LEU A 204 -5.60 -10.00 3.27
N ILE A 205 -6.05 -8.75 3.15
CA ILE A 205 -6.72 -8.21 1.97
C ILE A 205 -5.79 -7.22 1.30
N ALA A 206 -5.33 -7.51 0.08
CA ALA A 206 -4.56 -6.58 -0.72
C ALA A 206 -5.40 -6.07 -1.90
N VAL A 207 -5.50 -4.76 -2.04
CA VAL A 207 -6.22 -4.11 -3.13
C VAL A 207 -5.29 -3.12 -3.84
N CYS A 208 -5.09 -3.39 -5.12
CA CYS A 208 -4.42 -2.51 -6.06
C CYS A 208 -5.48 -1.86 -6.95
N THR A 209 -5.66 -0.54 -6.86
CA THR A 209 -6.56 0.20 -7.76
C THR A 209 -5.78 1.19 -8.60
N ALA A 210 -6.13 1.31 -9.88
CA ALA A 210 -5.76 2.50 -10.64
C ALA A 210 -6.37 3.74 -9.97
N PRO A 211 -5.69 4.90 -10.00
CA PRO A 211 -6.25 6.15 -9.50
C PRO A 211 -7.42 6.57 -10.40
N ASN A 212 -8.62 6.06 -10.13
CA ASN A 212 -9.85 6.62 -10.65
C ASN A 212 -10.40 7.56 -9.59
N HIS A 213 -9.84 8.77 -9.60
CA HIS A 213 -10.27 9.97 -8.88
C HIS A 213 -10.65 9.78 -7.40
N SER A 214 -9.72 10.24 -6.55
CA SER A 214 -9.92 10.91 -5.26
C SER A 214 -11.34 10.87 -4.68
#